data_AF-A0A511HEA3-F1
#
_entry.id   AF-A0A511HEA3-F1
#
_cell.length_a   1.000
_cell.length_b   1.000
_cell.length_c   1.000
_cell.angle_alpha   90.00
_cell.angle_beta   90.00
_cell.angle_gamma   90.00
#
_symmetry.space_group_name_H-M   'P 1'
#
loop_
_entity.id
_entity.type
_entity.pdbx_description
1 polymer ?
#
loop_
_entity_poly.entity_id
_entity_poly.type
_entity_poly.pdbx_seq_one_letter_code
_entity_poly.pdbx_strand_id
1 'polypeptide(L)'
;MAIRLKRAYEAASRTDGRRFLVERLWPRGVRKTALPLEAWLKDAAPSTELRKWFAHDPDRWSEFCRRYSAELAANPAAWQPLLEAARHGTVTLVYSAHDTEHNNAAALQQFLEEASGGADPKKAPCAPRRGRGRSTRHT
;
A
#
# COMPACT_ATOMS: atom_id res chain seq x y z
N MET A 1 3.06 -3.25 14.65
CA MET A 1 3.61 -3.08 13.29
C MET A 1 3.25 -1.70 12.77
N ALA A 2 4.15 -0.97 12.11
CA ALA A 2 3.87 0.37 11.58
C ALA A 2 4.06 0.41 10.06
N ILE A 3 2.95 0.32 9.32
CA ILE A 3 2.95 0.52 7.87
C ILE A 3 2.44 1.93 7.57
N ARG A 4 3.18 2.68 6.75
CA ARG A 4 2.83 4.01 6.30
C ARG A 4 2.63 4.03 4.79
N LEU A 5 1.88 5.02 4.33
CA LEU A 5 1.72 5.32 2.90
C LEU A 5 2.39 6.65 2.62
N LYS A 6 3.08 6.75 1.49
CA LYS A 6 3.68 8.00 1.04
C LYS A 6 3.72 8.08 -0.47
N ARG A 7 3.43 9.25 -1.02
CA ARG A 7 3.51 9.43 -2.47
C ARG A 7 4.97 9.47 -2.92
N ALA A 8 5.21 8.97 -4.13
CA ALA A 8 6.52 8.98 -4.78
C ALA A 8 7.07 10.40 -5.00
N TYR A 9 6.19 11.40 -5.00
CA TYR A 9 6.52 12.82 -5.18
C TYR A 9 6.81 13.53 -3.86
N GLU A 10 6.56 12.87 -2.72
CA GLU A 10 6.86 13.42 -1.40
C GLU A 10 8.30 13.09 -0.97
N ALA A 11 8.98 14.07 -0.38
CA ALA A 11 10.35 13.91 0.08
C ALA A 11 10.47 12.82 1.16
N ALA A 12 11.51 11.98 1.06
CA ALA A 12 11.80 10.96 2.07
C ALA A 12 11.97 11.59 3.46
N SER A 13 11.37 10.97 4.48
CA SER A 13 11.54 11.34 5.89
C SER A 13 12.33 10.28 6.61
N ARG A 14 13.14 10.68 7.60
CA ARG A 14 13.86 9.74 8.48
C ARG A 14 12.92 8.80 9.24
N THR A 15 11.65 9.17 9.37
CA THR A 15 10.63 8.33 10.02
C THR A 15 9.93 7.35 9.08
N ASP A 16 10.28 7.34 7.79
CA ASP A 16 9.68 6.44 6.80
C ASP A 16 10.22 5.00 6.94
N GLY A 17 11.35 4.80 7.63
CA GLY A 17 11.99 3.49 7.75
C GLY A 17 12.30 2.90 6.37
N ARG A 18 11.97 1.63 6.15
CA ARG A 18 12.21 0.95 4.87
C ARG A 18 11.12 1.28 3.86
N ARG A 19 11.51 1.75 2.68
CA ARG A 19 10.59 2.25 1.65
C ARG A 19 10.48 1.26 0.50
N PHE A 20 9.27 0.86 0.14
CA PHE A 20 9.01 -0.09 -0.94
C PHE A 20 8.06 0.50 -1.95
N LEU A 21 8.42 0.49 -3.23
CA LEU A 21 7.50 0.85 -4.30
C LEU A 21 6.59 -0.34 -4.58
N VAL A 22 5.27 -0.16 -4.45
CA VAL A 22 4.27 -1.24 -4.59
C VAL A 22 3.37 -1.05 -5.80
N GLU A 23 3.93 -0.44 -6.86
CA GLU A 23 3.23 -0.23 -8.12
C GLU A 23 3.89 -1.01 -9.25
N ARG A 24 3.10 -1.43 -10.24
CA ARG A 24 3.65 -2.12 -11.42
C ARG A 24 4.43 -1.18 -12.33
N LEU A 25 4.13 0.12 -12.28
CA LEU A 25 4.75 1.14 -13.11
C LEU A 25 5.59 2.08 -12.25
N TRP A 26 6.71 2.51 -12.81
CA TRP A 26 7.55 3.51 -12.18
C TRP A 26 6.84 4.89 -12.21
N PRO A 27 6.92 5.70 -11.13
CA PRO A 27 6.33 7.03 -11.08
C PRO A 27 6.87 7.93 -12.19
N ARG A 28 5.96 8.58 -12.95
CA ARG A 28 6.37 9.46 -14.06
C ARG A 28 7.14 10.67 -13.55
N GLY A 29 8.19 11.07 -14.26
CA GLY A 29 8.99 12.25 -13.92
C GLY A 29 9.91 12.09 -12.70
N VAL A 30 9.93 10.91 -12.06
CA VAL A 30 10.81 10.65 -10.91
C VAL A 30 12.01 9.82 -11.35
N ARG A 31 13.22 10.22 -10.96
CA ARG A 31 14.44 9.44 -11.22
C ARG A 31 14.57 8.32 -10.20
N LYS A 32 15.13 7.17 -10.59
CA LYS A 32 15.43 6.05 -9.66
C LYS A 32 16.26 6.49 -8.45
N THR A 33 17.23 7.37 -8.68
CA THR A 33 18.09 7.93 -7.63
C THR A 33 17.39 8.94 -6.72
N ALA A 34 16.27 9.53 -7.15
CA ALA A 34 15.50 10.49 -6.36
C ALA A 34 14.55 9.79 -5.36
N LEU A 35 14.32 8.49 -5.54
CA LEU A 35 13.51 7.66 -4.66
C LEU A 35 14.42 6.65 -3.94
N PRO A 36 14.87 6.95 -2.70
CA PRO A 36 15.52 5.94 -1.89
C PRO A 36 14.49 4.89 -1.51
N LEU A 37 14.58 3.75 -2.18
CA LEU A 37 13.73 2.57 -2.00
C LEU A 37 14.63 1.38 -1.64
N GLU A 38 14.17 0.55 -0.72
CA GLU A 38 14.76 -0.75 -0.41
C GLU A 38 14.54 -1.72 -1.57
N ALA A 39 13.30 -1.81 -2.05
CA ALA A 39 12.96 -2.64 -3.20
C ALA A 39 11.73 -2.14 -3.95
N TRP A 40 11.59 -2.62 -5.20
CA TRP A 40 10.43 -2.39 -6.04
C TRP A 40 9.63 -3.68 -6.19
N LEU A 41 8.48 -3.74 -5.51
CA LEU A 41 7.58 -4.89 -5.45
C LEU A 41 6.45 -4.76 -6.47
N LYS A 42 6.81 -4.91 -7.75
CA LYS A 42 5.87 -4.87 -8.88
C LYS A 42 4.79 -5.96 -8.83
N ASP A 43 5.10 -7.09 -8.19
CA ASP A 43 4.22 -8.25 -8.04
C ASP A 43 3.22 -8.07 -6.88
N ALA A 44 3.50 -7.14 -5.97
CA ALA A 44 2.54 -6.74 -4.94
C ALA A 44 1.42 -5.88 -5.53
N ALA A 45 1.62 -5.25 -6.69
CA ALA A 45 0.59 -4.44 -7.34
C ALA A 45 -0.54 -5.32 -7.93
N PRO A 46 -1.79 -4.82 -8.02
CA PRO A 46 -2.90 -5.57 -8.59
C PRO A 46 -2.64 -5.90 -10.06
N SER A 47 -3.31 -6.95 -10.54
CA SER A 47 -3.24 -7.31 -11.95
C SER A 47 -3.77 -6.20 -12.86
N THR A 48 -3.28 -6.18 -14.10
CA THR A 48 -3.70 -5.20 -15.10
C THR A 48 -5.20 -5.25 -15.34
N GLU A 49 -5.79 -6.44 -15.33
CA GLU A 49 -7.24 -6.64 -15.49
C GLU A 49 -8.02 -6.06 -14.31
N LEU A 50 -7.60 -6.34 -13.08
CA LEU A 50 -8.25 -5.82 -11.88
C LEU A 50 -8.16 -4.29 -11.82
N ARG A 51 -7.00 -3.72 -12.16
CA ARG A 51 -6.82 -2.26 -12.25
C ARG A 51 -7.75 -1.62 -13.29
N LYS A 52 -7.87 -2.22 -14.48
CA LYS A 52 -8.77 -1.75 -15.53
C LYS A 52 -10.24 -1.86 -15.11
N TRP A 53 -10.59 -2.95 -14.42
CA TRP A 53 -11.94 -3.17 -13.92
C TRP A 53 -12.33 -2.18 -12.82
N PHE A 54 -11.39 -1.85 -11.92
CA PHE A 54 -11.61 -0.86 -10.87
C PHE A 54 -11.81 0.54 -11.45
N ALA A 55 -11.01 0.94 -12.44
CA ALA A 55 -11.12 2.24 -13.12
C ALA A 55 -11.16 3.49 -12.19
N HIS A 56 -10.72 3.35 -10.93
CA HIS A 56 -10.88 4.33 -9.85
C HIS A 56 -12.34 4.68 -9.51
N ASP A 57 -13.24 3.72 -9.72
CA ASP A 57 -14.65 3.83 -9.36
C ASP A 57 -14.84 3.52 -7.87
N PRO A 58 -15.21 4.50 -7.03
CA PRO A 58 -15.34 4.30 -5.58
C PRO A 58 -16.44 3.30 -5.21
N ASP A 59 -17.49 3.16 -6.03
CA ASP A 59 -18.55 2.16 -5.80
C ASP A 59 -18.00 0.73 -5.93
N ARG A 60 -16.91 0.56 -6.68
CA ARG A 60 -16.22 -0.73 -6.87
C ARG A 60 -15.14 -0.98 -5.83
N TRP A 61 -14.85 -0.05 -4.93
CA TRP A 61 -13.73 -0.14 -4.00
C TRP A 61 -13.79 -1.38 -3.10
N SER A 62 -14.93 -1.64 -2.49
CA SER A 62 -15.13 -2.80 -1.61
C SER A 62 -14.86 -4.13 -2.33
N GLU A 63 -15.33 -4.24 -3.58
CA GLU A 63 -15.14 -5.41 -4.43
C GLU A 63 -13.69 -5.50 -4.95
N PHE A 64 -13.08 -4.36 -5.30
CA PHE A 64 -11.67 -4.27 -5.68
C PHE A 64 -10.78 -4.82 -4.58
N CYS A 65 -11.00 -4.41 -3.33
CA CYS A 65 -10.23 -4.92 -2.21
C CYS A 65 -10.42 -6.42 -2.01
N ARG A 66 -11.64 -6.95 -2.10
CA ARG A 66 -11.87 -8.40 -2.00
C ARG A 66 -11.10 -9.16 -3.07
N ARG A 67 -11.16 -8.71 -4.33
CA ARG A 67 -10.46 -9.33 -5.45
C ARG A 67 -8.95 -9.21 -5.31
N TYR A 68 -8.45 -8.04 -4.93
CA TYR A 68 -7.03 -7.79 -4.75
C TYR A 68 -6.43 -8.60 -3.58
N SER A 69 -7.13 -8.69 -2.45
CA SER A 69 -6.75 -9.56 -1.33
C SER A 69 -6.68 -11.03 -1.76
N ALA A 70 -7.56 -11.48 -2.65
CA ALA A 70 -7.49 -12.83 -3.21
C ALA A 70 -6.26 -13.03 -4.11
N GLU A 71 -5.91 -12.04 -4.95
CA GLU A 71 -4.67 -12.08 -5.75
C GLU A 71 -3.43 -12.12 -4.85
N LEU A 72 -3.39 -11.31 -3.79
CA LEU A 72 -2.29 -11.30 -2.82
C LEU A 72 -2.20 -12.62 -2.07
N ALA A 73 -3.32 -13.18 -1.63
CA ALA A 73 -3.34 -14.47 -0.94
C ALA A 73 -2.87 -15.64 -1.83
N ALA A 74 -3.10 -15.54 -3.15
CA ALA A 74 -2.59 -16.52 -4.12
C ALA A 74 -1.07 -16.38 -4.36
N ASN A 75 -0.48 -15.21 -4.07
CA ASN A 75 0.95 -14.95 -4.27
C ASN A 75 1.61 -14.38 -2.99
N PRO A 76 1.80 -15.20 -1.94
CA PRO A 76 2.38 -14.74 -0.68
C PRO A 76 3.80 -14.16 -0.82
N ALA A 77 4.59 -14.65 -1.77
CA ALA A 77 5.94 -14.15 -2.03
C ALA A 77 5.98 -12.67 -2.42
N ALA A 78 4.89 -12.11 -2.95
CA ALA A 78 4.81 -10.70 -3.32
C ALA A 78 4.76 -9.74 -2.12
N TRP A 79 4.17 -10.16 -0.99
CA TRP A 79 3.92 -9.29 0.17
C TRP A 79 4.55 -9.78 1.47
N GLN A 80 4.94 -11.05 1.58
CA GLN A 80 5.68 -11.58 2.74
C GLN A 80 6.92 -10.75 3.11
N PRO A 81 7.75 -10.29 2.14
CA PRO A 81 8.89 -9.42 2.46
C PRO A 81 8.50 -8.11 3.14
N LEU A 82 7.32 -7.56 2.84
CA LEU A 82 6.79 -6.36 3.50
C LEU A 82 6.42 -6.65 4.95
N LEU A 83 5.75 -7.78 5.20
CA LEU A 83 5.38 -8.21 6.53
C LEU A 83 6.64 -8.43 7.37
N GLU A 84 7.63 -9.17 6.85
CA GLU A 84 8.92 -9.37 7.52
C GLU A 84 9.62 -8.05 7.79
N ALA A 85 9.73 -7.18 6.79
CA ALA A 85 10.35 -5.86 6.97
C ALA A 85 9.66 -5.03 8.06
N ALA A 86 8.34 -5.13 8.14
CA ALA A 86 7.51 -4.41 9.11
C ALA A 86 7.54 -5.03 10.53
N ARG A 87 8.02 -6.27 10.68
CA ARG A 87 8.31 -6.87 12.00
C ARG A 87 9.57 -6.29 12.62
N HIS A 88 10.57 -5.89 11.83
CA HIS A 88 11.80 -5.28 12.37
C HIS A 88 11.80 -3.74 12.36
N GLY A 89 10.71 -3.08 11.95
CA GLY A 89 10.68 -1.61 11.96
C GLY A 89 9.50 -1.00 11.22
N THR A 90 9.60 0.31 10.94
CA THR A 90 8.61 1.03 10.13
C THR A 90 8.83 0.72 8.65
N VAL A 91 7.74 0.42 7.96
CA VAL A 91 7.71 0.23 6.50
C VAL A 91 6.84 1.30 5.88
N THR A 92 7.32 1.90 4.80
CA THR A 92 6.56 2.88 4.01
C THR A 92 6.32 2.33 2.61
N LEU A 93 5.05 2.15 2.26
CA LEU A 93 4.62 1.81 0.92
C LEU A 93 4.57 3.09 0.09
N VAL A 94 5.36 3.13 -0.97
CA VAL A 94 5.47 4.25 -1.90
C VAL A 94 4.55 3.98 -3.09
N TYR A 95 3.75 4.99 -3.45
CA TYR A 95 2.81 4.92 -4.57
C TYR A 95 2.80 6.23 -5.37
N SER A 96 2.38 6.18 -6.62
CA SER A 96 2.33 7.33 -7.54
C SER A 96 0.93 7.74 -7.97
N ALA A 97 -0.11 7.02 -7.51
CA ALA A 97 -1.50 7.40 -7.70
C ALA A 97 -1.78 8.82 -7.17
N HIS A 98 -2.68 9.53 -7.87
CA HIS A 98 -3.19 10.82 -7.42
C HIS A 98 -4.18 10.65 -6.27
N ASP A 99 -5.04 9.63 -6.36
CA ASP A 99 -5.98 9.30 -5.30
C ASP A 99 -5.25 8.69 -4.10
N THR A 100 -5.41 9.32 -2.93
CA THR A 100 -4.72 8.91 -1.70
C THR A 100 -5.54 7.95 -0.85
N GLU A 101 -6.84 7.83 -1.11
CA GLU A 101 -7.80 7.06 -0.30
C GLU A 101 -8.12 5.71 -0.94
N HIS A 102 -8.38 5.71 -2.25
CA HIS A 102 -8.77 4.56 -3.07
C HIS A 102 -7.64 4.19 -4.03
N ASN A 103 -6.52 3.74 -3.49
CA ASN A 103 -5.38 3.26 -4.27
C ASN A 103 -4.86 1.90 -3.80
N ASN A 104 -4.11 1.25 -4.69
CA ASN A 104 -3.54 -0.08 -4.47
C ASN A 104 -2.71 -0.17 -3.18
N ALA A 105 -1.94 0.88 -2.84
CA ALA A 105 -1.11 0.87 -1.65
C ALA A 105 -1.95 0.95 -0.37
N ALA A 106 -3.05 1.70 -0.37
CA ALA A 106 -4.00 1.74 0.74
C ALA A 106 -4.65 0.36 0.98
N ALA A 107 -5.08 -0.32 -0.10
CA ALA A 107 -5.62 -1.67 0.01
C ALA A 107 -4.56 -2.68 0.51
N LEU A 108 -3.32 -2.58 0.01
CA LEU A 108 -2.21 -3.45 0.45
C LEU A 108 -1.83 -3.22 1.92
N GLN A 109 -1.82 -1.96 2.37
CA GLN A 109 -1.56 -1.64 3.77
C GLN A 109 -2.59 -2.32 4.67
N GLN A 110 -3.88 -2.21 4.33
CA GLN A 110 -4.95 -2.82 5.11
C GLN A 110 -4.80 -4.34 5.15
N PHE A 111 -4.58 -4.97 3.99
CA PHE A 111 -4.31 -6.40 3.88
C PHE A 111 -3.17 -6.85 4.80
N LEU A 112 -2.05 -6.11 4.82
CA LEU A 112 -0.90 -6.44 5.66
C LEU A 112 -1.16 -6.23 7.15
N GLU A 113 -1.92 -5.20 7.52
CA GLU A 113 -2.34 -4.98 8.91
C GLU A 113 -3.20 -6.15 9.40
N GLU A 114 -4.13 -6.64 8.57
CA GLU A 114 -4.98 -7.80 8.89
C GLU A 114 -4.20 -9.12 8.95
N ALA A 115 -3.33 -9.36 7.97
CA ALA A 115 -2.45 -10.53 7.95
C ALA A 115 -1.52 -10.57 9.18
N SER A 116 -1.14 -9.41 9.73
CA SER A 116 -0.37 -9.33 10.97
C SER A 116 -1.19 -9.58 12.23
N GLY A 117 -2.51 -9.31 12.20
CA GLY A 117 -3.44 -9.44 13.31
C GLY A 117 -4.09 -10.81 13.45
N GLY A 118 -3.76 -11.77 12.58
CA GLY A 118 -4.33 -13.12 12.58
C GLY A 118 -5.77 -13.22 12.03
N ALA A 119 -6.29 -12.15 11.43
CA ALA A 119 -7.59 -12.15 10.76
C ALA A 119 -7.47 -12.73 9.34
N ASP A 120 -8.52 -13.39 8.84
CA ASP A 120 -8.57 -13.89 7.46
C ASP A 120 -8.68 -12.69 6.49
N PRO A 121 -7.62 -12.36 5.73
CA PRO A 121 -7.57 -11.12 4.96
C PRO A 121 -8.46 -11.16 3.70
N LYS A 122 -9.18 -12.26 3.45
CA LYS A 122 -10.11 -12.41 2.33
C LYS A 122 -11.52 -11.92 2.67
N LYS A 123 -11.86 -11.72 3.95
CA LYS A 123 -13.24 -11.43 4.40
C LYS A 123 -13.52 -9.97 4.72
N ALA A 124 -12.52 -9.12 4.92
CA ALA A 124 -12.77 -7.74 5.29
C ALA A 124 -12.93 -6.84 4.05
N PRO A 125 -14.03 -6.08 3.93
CA PRO A 125 -14.12 -5.01 2.94
C PRO A 125 -13.16 -3.88 3.35
N CYS A 126 -12.47 -3.27 2.38
CA CYS A 126 -11.66 -2.09 2.66
C CYS A 126 -12.54 -0.97 3.22
N ALA A 127 -12.51 -0.75 4.53
CA ALA A 127 -13.05 0.47 5.09
C ALA A 127 -12.14 1.66 4.73
N PRO A 128 -12.67 2.77 4.19
CA PRO A 128 -11.87 3.98 4.05
C PRO A 128 -11.34 4.38 5.43
N ARG A 129 -10.02 4.48 5.56
CA ARG A 129 -9.40 4.93 6.80
C ARG A 129 -9.81 6.38 7.02
N ARG A 130 -10.83 6.62 7.85
CA ARG A 130 -11.09 7.93 8.45
C ARG A 130 -9.74 8.44 8.95
N GLY A 131 -9.29 9.55 8.37
CA GLY A 131 -7.97 10.11 8.61
C GLY A 131 -7.67 10.09 10.11
N ARG A 132 -6.55 9.48 10.50
CA ARG A 132 -5.96 9.74 11.82
C ARG A 132 -5.47 11.18 11.75
N GLY A 133 -6.41 12.12 11.89
CA GLY A 133 -6.19 13.52 12.14
C GLY A 133 -5.34 13.57 13.39
N ARG A 134 -4.04 13.81 13.19
CA ARG A 134 -3.13 14.13 14.27
C ARG A 134 -3.56 15.52 14.71
N SER A 135 -4.54 15.58 15.62
CA SER A 135 -4.96 16.81 16.27
C SER A 135 -3.77 17.31 17.06
N THR A 136 -3.03 18.24 16.45
CA THR A 136 -2.05 19.07 17.13
C THR A 136 -2.81 19.92 18.12
N ARG A 137 -2.94 19.43 19.36
CA ARG A 137 -3.18 20.30 20.51
C ARG A 137 -1.83 20.96 20.80
N HIS A 138 -1.63 22.15 20.25
CA HIS A 138 -0.68 23.10 20.81
C HIS A 138 -1.36 23.78 21.99
N THR A 139 -0.58 23.82 23.06
CA THR A 139 -0.61 24.58 24.31
C THR A 139 -1.78 25.52 24.58
#